data_AF-A0A6V7KYP3-F1
#
_entry.id   AF-A0A6V7KYP3-F1
#
_cell.length_a   1.000
_cell.length_b   1.000
_cell.length_c   1.000
_cell.angle_alpha   90.00
_cell.angle_beta   90.00
_cell.angle_gamma   90.00
#
_symmetry.space_group_name_H-M   'P 1'
#
loop_
_entity.id
_entity.type
_entity.pdbx_description
1 polymer ?
#
loop_
_entity_poly.entity_id
_entity_poly.type
_entity_poly.pdbx_seq_one_letter_code
_entity_poly.pdbx_strand_id
1 'polypeptide(L)'
;LRAENGSYILNGPDAVSPSGVYKIAATILKYQRGDKHRMESITATGPLNESLALEIWYHEMNPGVIYKYMLPAPEDINEDNAIIAPPLYSP
;
A
#
# COMPACT_ATOMS: atom_id res chain seq x y z
N LEU A 1 -1.08 3.55 7.48
CA LEU A 1 -0.42 4.10 6.28
C LEU A 1 0.15 5.46 6.63
N ARG A 2 1.48 5.60 6.52
CA ARG A 2 2.23 6.78 6.96
C ARG A 2 3.01 7.39 5.81
N ALA A 3 3.04 8.72 5.70
CA ALA A 3 3.86 9.44 4.73
C ALA A 3 5.31 9.59 5.22
N GLU A 4 6.21 10.00 4.33
CA GLU A 4 7.63 10.23 4.64
C GLU A 4 7.82 11.25 5.76
N ASN A 5 6.97 12.28 5.84
CA ASN A 5 6.99 13.30 6.90
C ASN A 5 6.51 12.79 8.27
N GLY A 6 6.19 11.50 8.40
CA GLY A 6 5.73 10.87 9.64
C GLY A 6 4.24 11.04 9.94
N SER A 7 3.51 11.82 9.13
CA SER A 7 2.06 11.96 9.30
C SER A 7 1.32 10.68 8.90
N TYR A 8 0.25 10.37 9.62
CA TYR A 8 -0.60 9.22 9.35
C TYR A 8 -1.79 9.61 8.48
N ILE A 9 -2.00 8.86 7.39
CA ILE A 9 -3.11 9.06 6.45
C ILE A 9 -4.23 8.06 6.72
N LEU A 10 -3.87 6.79 6.96
CA LEU A 10 -4.79 5.75 7.37
C LEU A 10 -4.37 5.17 8.71
N ASN A 11 -5.33 5.14 9.63
CA ASN A 11 -5.15 4.80 11.04
C ASN A 11 -4.05 5.66 11.68
N GLY A 12 -3.81 5.50 12.97
CA GLY A 12 -2.75 6.19 13.69
C GLY A 12 -2.73 5.72 15.14
N PRO A 13 -1.79 6.20 15.96
CA PRO A 13 -1.63 5.78 17.35
C PRO A 13 -2.95 5.74 18.13
N ASP A 14 -3.81 6.75 17.92
CA ASP A 14 -5.09 6.91 18.60
C ASP A 14 -6.26 7.11 17.63
N ALA A 15 -6.11 6.68 16.36
CA ALA A 15 -7.07 6.99 15.31
C ALA A 15 -7.38 5.79 14.41
N VAL A 16 -8.67 5.65 14.07
CA VAL A 16 -9.21 4.60 13.21
C VAL A 16 -9.90 5.27 12.02
N SER A 17 -9.35 5.17 10.81
CA SER A 17 -9.82 5.93 9.64
C SER A 17 -11.09 5.33 9.01
N PRO A 18 -12.14 6.05 8.62
CA PRO A 18 -13.30 5.43 7.95
C PRO A 18 -12.95 4.84 6.58
N SER A 19 -13.81 4.00 5.99
CA SER A 19 -13.67 3.65 4.57
C SER A 19 -13.91 4.89 3.71
N GLY A 20 -13.16 5.05 2.62
CA GLY A 20 -13.30 6.24 1.77
C GLY A 20 -12.19 6.45 0.76
N VAL A 21 -12.17 7.66 0.21
CA VAL A 21 -11.20 8.12 -0.78
C VAL A 21 -10.29 9.17 -0.15
N TYR A 22 -8.98 8.97 -0.29
CA TYR A 22 -7.94 9.80 0.29
C TYR A 22 -7.02 10.30 -0.82
N LYS A 23 -6.76 11.61 -0.87
CA LYS A 23 -5.77 12.19 -1.79
C LYS A 23 -4.44 12.32 -1.05
N ILE A 24 -3.42 11.62 -1.52
CA ILE A 24 -2.10 11.55 -0.88
C ILE A 24 -1.04 11.23 -1.94
N ALA A 25 0.20 11.70 -1.76
CA ALA A 25 1.33 11.32 -2.62
C ALA A 25 1.05 11.42 -4.13
N ALA A 26 0.37 12.50 -4.56
CA ALA A 26 -0.09 12.72 -5.93
C ALA A 26 -1.00 11.62 -6.53
N THR A 27 -1.60 10.78 -5.69
CA THR A 27 -2.54 9.73 -6.12
C THR A 27 -3.87 9.78 -5.36
N ILE A 28 -4.83 9.01 -5.86
CA ILE A 28 -6.12 8.77 -5.21
C ILE A 28 -6.07 7.36 -4.63
N LEU A 29 -6.13 7.28 -3.30
CA LEU A 29 -6.19 6.05 -2.55
C LEU A 29 -7.65 5.73 -2.19
N LYS A 30 -8.09 4.52 -2.48
CA LYS A 30 -9.35 3.94 -2.01
C LYS A 30 -9.03 3.01 -0.85
N TYR A 31 -9.64 3.28 0.29
CA TYR A 31 -9.51 2.47 1.50
C TYR A 31 -10.85 1.87 1.86
N GLN A 32 -10.87 0.56 2.05
CA GLN A 32 -12.04 -0.16 2.52
C GLN A 32 -11.66 -0.98 3.74
N ARG A 33 -12.26 -0.63 4.88
CA ARG A 33 -12.04 -1.36 6.12
C ARG A 33 -12.60 -2.78 6.02
N GLY A 34 -11.82 -3.72 6.54
CA GLY A 34 -12.24 -5.10 6.69
C GLY A 34 -13.26 -5.28 7.82
N ASP A 35 -13.95 -6.40 7.78
CA ASP A 35 -14.82 -6.88 8.86
C ASP A 35 -14.72 -8.42 8.93
N LYS A 36 -15.54 -9.04 9.76
CA LYS A 36 -15.56 -10.51 9.94
C LYS A 36 -15.75 -11.31 8.63
N HIS A 37 -16.25 -10.69 7.58
CA HIS A 37 -16.59 -11.33 6.30
C HIS A 37 -15.81 -10.75 5.11
N ARG A 38 -15.02 -9.69 5.31
CA ARG A 38 -14.35 -8.98 4.23
C ARG A 38 -12.94 -8.56 4.62
N MET A 39 -11.99 -8.85 3.74
CA MET A 39 -10.61 -8.37 3.89
C MET A 39 -10.53 -6.85 3.82
N GLU A 40 -9.64 -6.28 4.64
CA GLU A 40 -9.25 -4.88 4.52
C GLU A 40 -8.45 -4.66 3.23
N SER A 41 -8.76 -3.59 2.51
CA SER A 41 -8.10 -3.32 1.23
C SER A 41 -7.73 -1.85 1.07
N ILE A 42 -6.56 -1.65 0.46
CA ILE A 42 -6.01 -0.37 0.06
C ILE A 42 -5.67 -0.48 -1.42
N THR A 43 -6.15 0.45 -2.23
CA THR A 43 -5.82 0.50 -3.67
C THR A 43 -5.50 1.92 -4.07
N ALA A 44 -4.44 2.11 -4.86
CA ALA A 44 -4.09 3.38 -5.44
C ALA A 44 -3.82 3.21 -6.93
N THR A 45 -4.17 4.21 -7.73
CA THR A 45 -3.91 4.18 -9.19
C THR A 45 -2.47 4.55 -9.52
N GLY A 46 -1.72 5.14 -8.58
CA GLY A 46 -0.43 5.77 -8.84
C GLY A 46 -0.56 7.01 -9.74
N PRO A 47 0.57 7.56 -10.23
CA PRO A 47 1.90 7.32 -9.67
C PRO A 47 2.01 7.91 -8.25
N LEU A 48 2.94 7.41 -7.45
CA LEU A 48 3.31 8.03 -6.18
C LEU A 48 4.44 9.03 -6.43
N ASN A 49 4.37 10.23 -5.84
CA ASN A 49 5.48 11.20 -5.89
C ASN A 49 6.33 11.24 -4.60
N GLU A 50 5.92 10.51 -3.58
CA GLU A 50 6.63 10.27 -2.32
C GLU A 50 6.37 8.84 -1.85
N SER A 51 7.27 8.29 -1.04
CA SER A 51 7.11 6.93 -0.49
C SER A 51 6.02 6.89 0.58
N LEU A 52 5.30 5.77 0.65
CA LEU A 52 4.31 5.52 1.69
C LEU A 52 4.68 4.26 2.46
N ALA A 53 4.67 4.33 3.79
CA ALA A 53 4.89 3.18 4.65
C ALA A 53 3.56 2.50 4.99
N LEU A 54 3.45 1.22 4.62
CA LEU A 54 2.37 0.35 5.07
C LEU A 54 2.77 -0.28 6.41
N GLU A 55 2.11 0.16 7.47
CA GLU A 55 2.28 -0.38 8.82
C GLU A 55 1.09 -1.27 9.17
N ILE A 56 1.36 -2.42 9.78
CA ILE A 56 0.35 -3.39 10.19
C ILE A 56 0.27 -3.39 11.71
N TRP A 57 -0.92 -3.07 12.21
CA TRP A 57 -1.26 -3.28 13.61
C TRP A 57 -2.16 -4.50 13.71
N TYR A 58 -1.76 -5.50 14.51
CA TYR A 58 -2.48 -6.75 14.66
C TYR A 58 -2.75 -7.04 16.13
N HIS A 59 -3.98 -7.46 16.44
CA HIS A 59 -4.40 -7.89 17.79
C HIS A 59 -4.58 -9.40 17.89
N GLU A 60 -4.91 -10.02 16.76
CA GLU A 60 -5.07 -11.46 16.60
C GLU A 60 -4.01 -11.99 15.61
N MET A 61 -4.01 -13.31 15.39
CA MET A 61 -3.11 -13.94 14.43
C MET A 61 -3.27 -13.31 13.04
N ASN A 62 -2.20 -12.68 12.56
CA ASN A 62 -2.19 -11.99 11.28
C ASN A 62 -2.32 -13.02 10.14
N PRO A 63 -3.41 -12.99 9.35
CA PRO A 63 -3.60 -13.93 8.23
C PRO A 63 -2.63 -13.68 7.05
N GLY A 64 -1.77 -12.67 7.16
CA GLY A 64 -0.85 -12.24 6.12
C GLY A 64 -1.40 -11.08 5.31
N VAL A 65 -0.54 -10.48 4.48
CA VAL A 65 -0.91 -9.41 3.57
C VAL A 65 -0.65 -9.87 2.14
N ILE A 66 -1.67 -9.71 1.30
CA ILE A 66 -1.56 -9.90 -0.15
C ILE A 66 -1.41 -8.53 -0.78
N TYR A 67 -0.37 -8.35 -1.59
CA TYR A 67 -0.10 -7.09 -2.26
C TYR A 67 0.33 -7.32 -3.71
N LYS A 68 0.02 -6.32 -4.55
CA LYS A 68 0.45 -6.26 -5.94
C LYS A 68 0.75 -4.80 -6.27
N TYR A 69 1.84 -4.57 -6.99
CA TYR A 69 2.26 -3.25 -7.43
C TYR A 69 2.88 -3.33 -8.81
N MET A 70 3.07 -2.17 -9.43
CA MET A 70 3.81 -2.01 -10.68
C MET A 70 4.88 -0.95 -10.45
N LEU A 71 6.08 -1.17 -10.99
CA LEU A 71 7.14 -0.17 -11.05
C LEU A 71 7.28 0.30 -12.50
N PRO A 72 7.63 1.57 -12.74
CA PRO A 72 8.04 2.01 -14.07
C PRO A 72 9.19 1.13 -14.57
N ALA A 73 9.07 0.60 -15.79
CA ALA A 73 10.16 -0.09 -16.44
C ALA A 73 11.16 0.96 -16.97
N PRO A 74 12.47 0.84 -16.68
CA PRO A 74 13.47 1.62 -17.40
C PRO A 74 13.36 1.39 -18.91
N GLU A 75 13.62 2.42 -19.71
CA GLU A 75 13.41 2.44 -21.17
C GLU A 75 14.18 1.34 -21.92
N ASP A 76 15.25 0.79 -21.32
CA ASP A 76 16.12 -0.23 -21.90
C ASP A 76 15.74 -1.68 -21.54
N ILE A 77 14.59 -1.93 -20.91
CA ILE A 77 14.13 -3.32 -20.68
C ILE A 77 13.60 -3.90 -21.99
N ASN A 78 14.45 -4.67 -22.67
CA ASN A 78 14.02 -5.57 -23.75
C ASN A 78 12.92 -6.50 -23.21
N GLU A 79 11.80 -6.68 -23.92
CA GLU A 79 10.63 -7.42 -23.40
C GLU A 79 10.96 -8.84 -22.91
N ASP A 80 12.01 -9.45 -23.50
CA ASP A 80 12.57 -10.75 -23.11
C ASP A 80 13.23 -10.76 -21.72
N ASN A 81 13.52 -9.59 -21.14
CA ASN A 81 14.16 -9.39 -19.83
C ASN A 81 13.20 -8.82 -18.78
N ALA A 82 11.89 -8.78 -19.04
CA ALA A 82 10.91 -8.31 -18.06
C ALA A 82 10.88 -9.24 -16.83
N ILE A 83 11.56 -8.83 -15.76
CA ILE A 83 11.54 -9.55 -14.49
C ILE A 83 10.22 -9.22 -13.77
N ILE A 84 9.35 -10.22 -13.58
CA ILE A 84 8.26 -10.12 -12.60
C ILE A 84 8.93 -9.87 -11.26
N ALA A 85 8.77 -8.67 -10.70
CA ALA A 85 9.34 -8.33 -9.41
C ALA A 85 8.93 -9.39 -8.38
N PRO A 86 9.88 -10.15 -7.81
CA PRO A 86 9.56 -11.12 -6.77
C PRO A 86 9.05 -10.36 -5.52
N PRO A 87 8.31 -11.02 -4.61
CA PRO A 87 8.05 -10.43 -3.31
C PRO A 87 9.41 -10.08 -2.69
N LEU A 88 9.61 -8.79 -2.38
CA LEU A 88 10.80 -8.30 -1.69
C LEU A 88 10.89 -8.97 -0.30
N TYR A 89 11.52 -10.13 -0.25
CA TYR A 89 12.15 -10.63 0.96
C TYR A 89 13.60 -10.19 0.89
N SER A 90 14.00 -9.23 1.72
CA SER A 90 15.40 -8.99 2.08
C SER A 90 15.48 -8.09 3.32
N PRO A 91 16.43 -8.30 4.26
CA PRO A 91 17.27 -9.48 4.54
C PRO A 91 16.80 -10.29 5.77
#